data_AF-A0A1Q5H5F0-F1
#
_entry.id   AF-A0A1Q5H5F0-F1
#
_cell.length_a   1.000
_cell.length_b   1.000
_cell.length_c   1.000
_cell.angle_alpha   90.00
_cell.angle_beta   90.00
_cell.angle_gamma   90.00
#
_symmetry.space_group_name_H-M   'P 1'
#
loop_
_entity.id
_entity.type
_entity.pdbx_description
1 polymer ?
#
loop_
_entity_poly.entity_id
_entity_poly.type
_entity_poly.pdbx_seq_one_letter_code
_entity_poly.pdbx_strand_id
1 'polypeptide(L)'
;MMREQGQLPGGRVIRGGFMGADELAAAAVGVLAAVITGTATSMGEQAGAAVAQIVRDRLGASDRGRAALADLEESGASPEMRTGASAVLAEEIKNDPQLQHALTVHLSAPHAAGGVVIDRSRLRGDNPILVGSGTINFTKPKSAAGMVALVLGVLVVLAVIVLAVYGGSQILGSDASPESGRGSASATAGKNDGSASGSGSGSEERTITPRALTVAEAKDVVPGLEDMPSGWAVSSARNGFPAEGDEGCNAGTANYENPEKNSGNLTVTYRVTACRNVRTVIDGYAEVLKGVATSNPEETRIAMPKCGDESFATSYTVTDSQSDWNGDHVEIRARVGAVYIDMNYGPIGDGPYRLDFLERAQELMQLVCDRAVASQSTP
;
A
#
# COMPACT_ATOMS: atom_id res chain seq x y z
N MET A 1 50.85 -45.18 -13.73
CA MET A 1 50.43 -43.83 -13.31
C MET A 1 48.95 -43.67 -13.62
N MET A 2 48.11 -43.99 -12.64
CA MET A 2 46.65 -43.85 -12.71
C MET A 2 46.27 -42.41 -12.33
N ARG A 3 45.39 -41.78 -13.11
CA ARG A 3 44.76 -40.50 -12.77
C ARG A 3 43.36 -40.76 -12.23
N GLU A 4 43.19 -40.42 -10.96
CA GLU A 4 41.95 -40.44 -10.20
C GLU A 4 41.03 -39.30 -10.66
N GLN A 5 39.79 -39.61 -11.01
CA GLN A 5 38.73 -38.62 -11.23
C GLN A 5 38.03 -38.36 -9.89
N GLY A 6 38.11 -37.13 -9.39
CA GLY A 6 37.42 -36.69 -8.18
C GLY A 6 35.96 -36.34 -8.48
N GLN A 7 35.05 -37.17 -8.00
CA GLN A 7 33.60 -36.93 -7.91
C GLN A 7 33.31 -35.96 -6.76
N LEU A 8 32.73 -34.79 -7.04
CA LEU A 8 32.24 -33.87 -6.00
C LEU A 8 30.83 -34.31 -5.53
N PRO A 9 30.53 -34.37 -4.22
CA PRO A 9 29.23 -34.81 -3.71
C PRO A 9 28.26 -33.65 -3.48
N GLY A 10 27.00 -33.87 -3.85
CA GLY A 10 25.84 -33.46 -3.06
C GLY A 10 25.35 -32.02 -3.19
N GLY A 11 24.69 -31.69 -4.30
CA GLY A 11 23.77 -30.55 -4.35
C GLY A 11 22.57 -30.81 -3.43
N ARG A 12 22.47 -30.06 -2.32
CA ARG A 12 21.34 -30.08 -1.40
C ARG A 12 20.17 -29.32 -2.06
N VAL A 13 19.20 -30.06 -2.58
CA VAL A 13 17.92 -29.50 -3.06
C VAL A 13 17.18 -28.92 -1.85
N ILE A 14 17.07 -27.60 -1.77
CA ILE A 14 16.16 -26.94 -0.83
C ILE A 14 14.75 -27.17 -1.38
N ARG A 15 14.12 -28.28 -0.99
CA ARG A 15 12.67 -28.41 -1.06
C ARG A 15 12.11 -27.35 -0.12
N GLY A 16 11.23 -26.48 -0.63
CA GLY A 16 10.35 -25.65 0.21
C GLY A 16 9.47 -26.59 1.03
N GLY A 17 9.98 -27.00 2.18
CA GLY A 17 9.32 -27.92 3.10
C GLY A 17 8.20 -27.17 3.78
N PHE A 18 6.98 -27.66 3.60
CA PHE A 18 5.85 -27.23 4.40
C PHE A 18 6.18 -27.50 5.87
N MET A 19 6.22 -26.47 6.71
CA MET A 19 6.53 -26.58 8.13
C MET A 19 5.44 -27.42 8.81
N GLY A 20 5.82 -28.50 9.49
CA GLY A 20 4.87 -29.36 10.18
C GLY A 20 4.21 -28.65 11.38
N ALA A 21 3.04 -29.12 11.83
CA ALA A 21 2.33 -28.52 12.97
C ALA A 21 3.21 -28.45 14.24
N ASP A 22 4.02 -29.48 14.49
CA ASP A 22 4.91 -29.53 15.65
C ASP A 22 6.07 -28.51 15.53
N GLU A 23 6.58 -28.27 14.32
CA GLU A 23 7.63 -27.28 14.05
C GLU A 23 7.09 -25.85 14.13
N LEU A 24 5.89 -25.62 13.59
CA LEU A 24 5.19 -24.35 13.65
C LEU A 24 4.84 -23.98 15.10
N ALA A 25 4.38 -24.94 15.90
CA ALA A 25 4.09 -24.75 17.31
C ALA A 25 5.35 -24.40 18.11
N ALA A 26 6.46 -25.11 17.86
CA ALA A 26 7.73 -24.83 18.52
C ALA A 26 8.26 -23.42 18.20
N ALA A 27 8.16 -23.00 16.93
CA ALA A 27 8.55 -21.66 16.50
C ALA A 27 7.68 -20.58 17.15
N ALA A 28 6.34 -20.75 17.14
CA ALA A 28 5.41 -19.79 17.73
C ALA A 28 5.57 -19.63 19.25
N VAL A 29 5.75 -20.73 19.98
CA VAL A 29 6.03 -20.70 21.43
C VAL A 29 7.40 -20.10 21.72
N GLY A 30 8.38 -20.31 20.84
CA GLY A 30 9.69 -19.64 20.93
C GLY A 30 9.57 -18.12 20.86
N VAL A 31 8.73 -17.60 19.96
CA VAL A 31 8.43 -16.16 19.86
C VAL A 31 7.72 -15.65 21.11
N LEU A 32 6.68 -16.35 21.58
CA LEU A 32 5.97 -15.98 22.81
C LEU A 32 6.90 -15.95 24.03
N ALA A 33 7.77 -16.96 24.17
CA ALA A 33 8.77 -17.02 25.23
C ALA A 33 9.71 -15.81 25.19
N ALA A 34 10.21 -15.44 24.00
CA ALA A 34 11.07 -14.28 23.84
C ALA A 34 10.38 -12.95 24.22
N VAL A 35 9.07 -12.84 23.98
CA VAL A 35 8.25 -11.70 24.42
C VAL A 35 8.09 -11.69 25.93
N ILE A 36 7.77 -12.83 26.56
CA ILE A 36 7.62 -12.96 28.02
C ILE A 36 8.93 -12.59 28.74
N THR A 37 10.07 -13.07 28.24
CA THR A 37 11.38 -12.79 28.85
C THR A 37 11.92 -11.40 28.52
N GLY A 38 11.22 -10.61 27.71
CA GLY A 38 11.67 -9.30 27.25
C GLY A 38 12.92 -9.33 26.37
N THR A 39 13.27 -10.50 25.83
CA THR A 39 14.45 -10.69 24.94
C THR A 39 14.12 -10.44 23.47
N ALA A 40 12.84 -10.22 23.14
CA ALA A 40 12.40 -9.74 21.84
C ALA A 40 12.73 -8.24 21.67
N THR A 41 14.00 -7.87 21.76
CA THR A 41 14.45 -6.49 21.57
C THR A 41 14.73 -6.25 20.09
N SER A 42 14.03 -5.27 19.50
CA SER A 42 14.41 -4.50 18.30
C SER A 42 14.46 -5.15 16.91
N MET A 43 14.01 -6.39 16.70
CA MET A 43 13.86 -6.97 15.35
C MET A 43 12.51 -7.69 15.21
N GLY A 44 11.53 -7.05 14.57
CA GLY A 44 10.24 -7.67 14.25
C GLY A 44 9.18 -7.62 15.36
N GLU A 45 9.21 -6.62 16.26
CA GLU A 45 8.27 -6.48 17.40
C GLU A 45 6.79 -6.65 17.00
N GLN A 46 6.39 -6.14 15.83
CA GLN A 46 5.00 -6.23 15.40
C GLN A 46 4.58 -7.66 14.97
N ALA A 47 5.43 -8.36 14.19
CA ALA A 47 5.17 -9.75 13.82
C ALA A 47 5.30 -10.68 15.03
N GLY A 48 6.28 -10.43 15.90
CA GLY A 48 6.45 -11.17 17.15
C GLY A 48 5.29 -10.97 18.13
N ALA A 49 4.77 -9.74 18.25
CA ALA A 49 3.61 -9.43 19.06
C ALA A 49 2.33 -10.06 18.48
N ALA A 50 2.16 -10.04 17.15
CA ALA A 50 1.04 -10.69 16.48
C ALA A 50 1.04 -12.21 16.72
N VAL A 51 2.19 -12.88 16.53
CA VAL A 51 2.33 -14.32 16.83
C VAL A 51 2.09 -14.60 18.31
N ALA A 52 2.68 -13.80 19.21
CA ALA A 52 2.48 -13.97 20.65
C ALA A 52 0.99 -13.80 21.04
N GLN A 53 0.29 -12.85 20.43
CA GLN A 53 -1.13 -12.63 20.67
C GLN A 53 -1.98 -13.79 20.16
N ILE A 54 -1.75 -14.27 18.94
CA ILE A 54 -2.44 -15.44 18.37
C ILE A 54 -2.27 -16.66 19.28
N VAL A 55 -1.04 -16.91 19.76
CA VAL A 55 -0.76 -18.04 20.67
C VAL A 55 -1.44 -17.87 22.02
N ARG A 56 -1.42 -16.66 22.62
CA ARG A 56 -2.10 -16.39 23.90
C ARG A 56 -3.61 -16.56 23.77
N ASP A 57 -4.21 -16.03 22.71
CA ASP A 57 -5.66 -16.13 22.48
C ASP A 57 -6.06 -17.59 22.30
N ARG A 58 -5.27 -18.37 21.55
CA ARG A 58 -5.57 -19.78 21.34
C ARG A 58 -5.38 -20.62 22.60
N LEU A 59 -4.24 -20.51 23.27
CA LEU A 59 -4.00 -21.24 24.52
C LEU A 59 -4.98 -20.78 25.61
N GLY A 60 -5.35 -19.51 25.61
CA GLY A 60 -6.35 -18.94 26.52
C GLY A 60 -7.76 -19.50 26.36
N ALA A 61 -8.09 -20.06 25.19
CA ALA A 61 -9.42 -20.57 24.87
C ALA A 61 -9.73 -21.96 25.46
N SER A 62 -8.72 -22.72 25.93
CA SER A 62 -8.93 -24.05 26.52
C SER A 62 -8.34 -24.14 27.94
N ASP A 63 -8.94 -24.97 28.80
CA ASP A 63 -8.44 -25.16 30.17
C ASP A 63 -7.00 -25.67 30.19
N ARG A 64 -6.69 -26.60 29.28
CA ARG A 64 -5.36 -27.16 29.10
C ARG A 64 -4.36 -26.12 28.59
N GLY A 65 -4.77 -25.27 27.65
CA GLY A 65 -3.93 -24.20 27.13
C GLY A 65 -3.67 -23.11 28.17
N ARG A 66 -4.68 -22.74 28.97
CA ARG A 66 -4.54 -21.76 30.06
C ARG A 66 -3.54 -22.23 31.11
N ALA A 67 -3.58 -23.51 31.49
CA ALA A 67 -2.59 -24.09 32.39
C ALA A 67 -1.17 -24.03 31.80
N ALA A 68 -1.00 -24.43 30.55
CA ALA A 68 0.30 -24.39 29.88
C ALA A 68 0.84 -22.96 29.70
N LEU A 69 -0.03 -21.98 29.44
CA LEU A 69 0.34 -20.57 29.33
C LEU A 69 0.77 -20.00 30.70
N ALA A 70 0.02 -20.31 31.77
CA ALA A 70 0.37 -19.88 33.13
C ALA A 70 1.72 -20.46 33.57
N ASP A 71 1.97 -21.75 33.33
CA ASP A 71 3.24 -22.41 33.62
C ASP A 71 4.41 -21.77 32.84
N LEU A 72 4.18 -21.37 31.59
CA LEU A 72 5.17 -20.69 30.76
C LEU A 72 5.52 -19.30 31.29
N GLU A 73 4.52 -18.52 31.74
CA GLU A 73 4.69 -17.18 32.29
C GLU A 73 5.35 -17.19 33.67
N GLU A 74 4.95 -18.11 34.57
CA GLU A 74 5.50 -18.22 35.92
C GLU A 74 6.96 -18.69 35.91
N SER A 75 7.32 -19.59 35.00
CA SER A 75 8.67 -20.17 34.91
C SER A 75 9.70 -19.29 34.19
N GLY A 76 9.31 -18.13 33.66
CA GLY A 76 10.17 -17.32 32.80
C GLY A 76 10.55 -18.04 31.49
N ALA A 77 9.62 -18.87 30.98
CA ALA A 77 9.79 -19.69 29.79
C ALA A 77 10.99 -20.64 29.83
N SER A 78 11.04 -21.54 30.82
CA SER A 78 12.03 -22.63 30.85
C SER A 78 11.87 -23.58 29.63
N PRO A 79 12.92 -24.31 29.21
CA PRO A 79 12.84 -25.21 28.06
C PRO A 79 11.77 -26.32 28.19
N GLU A 80 11.56 -26.80 29.41
CA GLU A 80 10.56 -27.82 29.73
C GLU A 80 9.14 -27.27 29.54
N MET A 81 8.88 -26.05 30.03
CA MET A 81 7.57 -25.40 29.88
C MET A 81 7.29 -25.00 28.42
N ARG A 82 8.32 -24.58 27.67
CA ARG A 82 8.19 -24.35 26.21
C ARG A 82 7.78 -25.63 25.48
N THR A 83 8.38 -26.76 25.85
CA THR A 83 8.04 -28.06 25.25
C THR A 83 6.59 -28.43 25.55
N GLY A 84 6.15 -28.27 26.81
CA GLY A 84 4.76 -28.50 27.21
C GLY A 84 3.76 -27.62 26.45
N ALA A 85 4.00 -26.30 26.39
CA ALA A 85 3.16 -25.36 25.65
C ALA A 85 3.14 -25.65 24.14
N SER A 86 4.29 -26.02 23.55
CA SER A 86 4.38 -26.38 22.13
C SER A 86 3.57 -27.64 21.80
N ALA A 87 3.56 -28.64 22.69
CA ALA A 87 2.77 -29.85 22.50
C ALA A 87 1.26 -29.57 22.55
N VAL A 88 0.82 -28.67 23.44
CA VAL A 88 -0.59 -28.24 23.47
C VAL A 88 -0.95 -27.46 22.21
N LEU A 89 -0.13 -26.49 21.82
CA LEU A 89 -0.37 -25.69 20.62
C LEU A 89 -0.35 -26.54 19.33
N ALA A 90 0.51 -27.55 19.24
CA ALA A 90 0.56 -28.46 18.09
C ALA A 90 -0.75 -29.24 17.90
N GLU A 91 -1.38 -29.69 19.00
CA GLU A 91 -2.69 -30.34 18.94
C GLU A 91 -3.80 -29.34 18.55
N GLU A 92 -3.74 -28.10 19.02
CA GLU A 92 -4.67 -27.05 18.60
C GLU A 92 -4.54 -26.76 17.08
N ILE A 93 -3.31 -26.66 16.55
CA ILE A 93 -3.04 -26.44 15.13
C ILE A 93 -3.56 -27.61 14.27
N LYS A 94 -3.40 -28.87 14.72
CA LYS A 94 -3.93 -30.04 14.00
C LYS A 94 -5.45 -30.03 13.89
N ASN A 95 -6.13 -29.46 14.88
CA ASN A 95 -7.59 -29.37 14.93
C ASN A 95 -8.14 -28.06 14.32
N ASP A 96 -7.28 -27.10 13.99
CA ASP A 96 -7.66 -25.79 13.46
C ASP A 96 -6.76 -25.37 12.27
N PRO A 97 -7.19 -25.66 11.03
CA PRO A 97 -6.45 -25.28 9.83
C PRO A 97 -6.28 -23.76 9.65
N GLN A 98 -7.19 -22.95 10.19
CA GLN A 98 -7.10 -21.48 10.09
C GLN A 98 -5.97 -20.96 10.99
N LEU A 99 -5.84 -21.51 12.19
CA LEU A 99 -4.71 -21.22 13.08
C LEU A 99 -3.38 -21.59 12.43
N GLN A 100 -3.31 -22.75 11.75
CA GLN A 100 -2.12 -23.16 11.00
C GLN A 100 -1.74 -22.13 9.93
N HIS A 101 -2.73 -21.66 9.16
CA HIS A 101 -2.51 -20.67 8.12
C HIS A 101 -2.00 -19.34 8.69
N ALA A 102 -2.68 -18.81 9.71
CA ALA A 102 -2.30 -17.54 10.35
C ALA A 102 -0.87 -17.58 10.91
N LEU A 103 -0.51 -18.63 11.64
CA LEU A 103 0.84 -18.80 12.18
C LEU A 103 1.88 -18.93 11.06
N THR A 104 1.56 -19.65 9.98
CA THR A 104 2.47 -19.81 8.83
C THR A 104 2.73 -18.47 8.15
N VAL A 105 1.70 -17.65 7.94
CA VAL A 105 1.84 -16.31 7.32
C VAL A 105 2.76 -15.42 8.15
N HIS A 106 2.57 -15.37 9.46
CA HIS A 106 3.37 -14.51 10.32
C HIS A 106 4.80 -15.01 10.54
N LEU A 107 5.02 -16.33 10.61
CA LEU A 107 6.34 -16.92 10.82
C LEU A 107 7.17 -17.06 9.54
N SER A 108 6.52 -17.17 8.37
CA SER A 108 7.22 -17.29 7.07
C SER A 108 7.62 -15.94 6.47
N ALA A 109 7.23 -14.82 7.09
CA ALA A 109 7.68 -13.50 6.66
C ALA A 109 9.22 -13.44 6.72
N PRO A 110 9.93 -13.07 5.64
CA PRO A 110 11.39 -13.05 5.64
C PRO A 110 11.92 -12.12 6.74
N HIS A 111 12.58 -12.72 7.73
CA HIS A 111 13.21 -11.97 8.81
C HIS A 111 14.41 -11.25 8.21
N ALA A 112 14.28 -9.94 7.97
CA ALA A 112 15.37 -9.13 7.45
C ALA A 112 16.50 -9.06 8.49
N ALA A 113 17.48 -9.95 8.34
CA ALA A 113 18.70 -9.93 9.14
C ALA A 113 19.56 -8.73 8.69
N GLY A 114 19.59 -7.69 9.52
CA GLY A 114 20.61 -6.64 9.42
C GLY A 114 20.04 -5.22 9.42
N GLY A 115 19.97 -4.62 10.60
CA GLY A 115 19.79 -3.18 10.78
C GLY A 115 20.56 -2.71 12.00
N VAL A 116 21.59 -1.88 11.79
CA VAL A 116 22.42 -1.28 12.84
C VAL A 116 21.64 -0.14 13.51
N VAL A 117 21.53 -0.19 14.84
CA VAL A 117 20.90 0.86 15.66
C VAL A 117 21.93 1.93 15.99
N ILE A 118 21.66 3.19 15.63
CA ILE A 118 22.33 4.35 16.20
C ILE A 118 21.55 4.75 17.45
N ASP A 119 22.19 4.58 18.61
CA ASP A 119 21.65 4.83 19.93
C ASP A 119 21.56 6.34 20.25
N ARG A 120 20.59 6.64 21.13
CA ARG A 120 20.26 7.88 21.82
C ARG A 120 21.30 9.01 21.74
N SER A 121 20.88 10.12 21.15
CA SER A 121 21.37 11.45 21.54
C SER A 121 20.20 12.40 21.72
N ARG A 122 19.95 12.81 22.97
CA ARG A 122 19.07 13.92 23.31
C ARG A 122 19.67 15.20 22.73
N LEU A 123 19.00 15.84 21.79
CA LEU A 123 19.26 17.23 21.44
C LEU A 123 18.08 18.09 21.90
N ARG A 124 18.27 18.72 23.06
CA ARG A 124 17.62 19.99 23.41
C ARG A 124 18.30 21.08 22.57
N GLY A 125 17.52 21.95 21.94
CA GLY A 125 18.02 23.21 21.40
C GLY A 125 17.28 23.64 20.15
N ASP A 126 16.69 24.82 20.22
CA ASP A 126 16.06 25.53 19.11
C ASP A 126 16.98 25.59 17.90
N ASN A 127 16.55 25.01 16.77
CA ASN A 127 17.02 25.40 15.45
C ASN A 127 15.93 25.17 14.39
N PRO A 128 15.63 26.18 13.55
CA PRO A 128 14.61 26.08 12.51
C PRO A 128 15.14 25.27 11.32
N ILE A 129 14.39 24.24 10.93
CA ILE A 129 14.67 23.48 9.70
C ILE A 129 13.98 24.17 8.53
N LEU A 130 14.80 24.70 7.62
CA LEU A 130 14.44 25.15 6.28
C LEU A 130 14.50 23.95 5.33
N VAL A 131 13.35 23.51 4.84
CA VAL A 131 13.12 22.74 3.61
C VAL A 131 11.75 23.22 3.11
N GLY A 132 11.57 23.83 1.94
CA GLY A 132 12.09 23.46 0.63
C GLY A 132 10.91 22.92 -0.19
N SER A 133 10.22 23.84 -0.87
CA SER A 133 9.15 23.66 -1.87
C SER A 133 7.91 22.80 -1.50
N GLY A 134 6.85 23.49 -1.05
CA GLY A 134 5.54 23.32 -1.67
C GLY A 134 4.46 22.57 -0.89
N THR A 135 4.02 23.08 0.26
CA THR A 135 2.60 23.05 0.66
C THR A 135 2.36 24.11 1.76
N ILE A 136 1.29 24.88 1.60
CA ILE A 136 0.96 26.04 2.43
C ILE A 136 0.40 25.54 3.76
N ASN A 137 1.18 25.68 4.84
CA ASN A 137 0.71 25.45 6.20
C ASN A 137 -0.21 26.59 6.65
N PHE A 138 -1.51 26.32 6.81
CA PHE A 138 -2.39 27.22 7.56
C PHE A 138 -2.18 27.00 9.07
N THR A 139 -1.14 27.61 9.62
CA THR A 139 -1.03 27.78 11.07
C THR A 139 -2.14 28.71 11.55
N LYS A 140 -3.12 28.18 12.30
CA LYS A 140 -4.11 28.98 13.02
C LYS A 140 -3.38 29.93 14.00
N PRO A 141 -3.52 31.26 13.88
CA PRO A 141 -2.85 32.18 14.78
C PRO A 141 -3.59 32.22 16.14
N LYS A 142 -2.96 31.73 17.21
CA LYS A 142 -3.42 31.94 18.60
C LYS A 142 -2.98 33.29 19.17
N SER A 143 -3.03 34.36 18.38
CA SER A 143 -2.76 35.72 18.88
C SER A 143 -3.70 36.76 18.24
N ALA A 144 -4.15 37.73 19.03
CA ALA A 144 -5.10 38.77 18.62
C ALA A 144 -4.59 39.63 17.45
N ALA A 145 -3.27 39.72 17.24
CA ALA A 145 -2.68 40.40 16.10
C ALA A 145 -2.85 39.63 14.77
N GLY A 146 -2.92 38.30 14.81
CA GLY A 146 -3.10 37.46 13.61
C GLY A 146 -4.51 37.51 13.02
N MET A 147 -5.53 37.78 13.84
CA MET A 147 -6.90 37.94 13.34
C MET A 147 -7.10 39.21 12.52
N VAL A 148 -6.39 40.30 12.83
CA VAL A 148 -6.48 41.56 12.08
C VAL A 148 -5.91 41.41 10.66
N ALA A 149 -4.82 40.66 10.51
CA ALA A 149 -4.20 40.40 9.20
C ALA A 149 -5.09 39.51 8.31
N LEU A 150 -5.82 38.56 8.90
CA LEU A 150 -6.71 37.68 8.15
C LEU A 150 -7.93 38.44 7.60
N VAL A 151 -8.54 39.32 8.41
CA VAL A 151 -9.68 40.14 7.97
C VAL A 151 -9.28 41.09 6.84
N LEU A 152 -8.07 41.68 6.91
CA LEU A 152 -7.53 42.50 5.83
C LEU A 152 -7.27 41.69 4.55
N GLY A 153 -6.73 40.48 4.67
CA GLY A 153 -6.51 39.59 3.53
C GLY A 153 -7.82 39.20 2.83
N VAL A 154 -8.86 38.85 3.58
CA VAL A 154 -10.19 38.51 3.04
C VAL A 154 -10.81 39.71 2.32
N LEU A 155 -10.68 40.92 2.87
CA LEU A 155 -11.17 42.14 2.22
C LEU A 155 -10.48 42.43 0.88
N VAL A 156 -9.17 42.18 0.78
CA VAL A 156 -8.42 42.35 -0.47
C VAL A 156 -8.86 41.32 -1.52
N VAL A 157 -9.04 40.05 -1.13
CA VAL A 157 -9.52 39.01 -2.04
C VAL A 157 -10.93 39.34 -2.56
N LEU A 158 -11.83 39.80 -1.68
CA LEU A 158 -13.17 40.25 -2.08
C LEU A 158 -13.10 41.44 -3.06
N ALA A 159 -12.20 42.39 -2.84
CA ALA A 159 -12.00 43.51 -3.77
C ALA A 159 -11.52 43.05 -5.15
N VAL A 160 -10.62 42.07 -5.22
CA VAL A 160 -10.14 41.50 -6.50
C VAL A 160 -11.26 40.75 -7.23
N ILE A 161 -12.11 40.01 -6.50
CA ILE A 161 -13.26 39.31 -7.09
C ILE A 161 -14.26 40.30 -7.67
N VAL A 162 -14.58 41.39 -6.95
CA VAL A 162 -15.46 42.45 -7.45
C VAL A 162 -14.86 43.11 -8.70
N LEU A 163 -13.55 43.35 -8.73
CA LEU A 163 -12.87 43.92 -9.90
C LEU A 163 -12.89 42.97 -11.10
N ALA A 164 -12.71 41.66 -10.88
CA ALA A 164 -12.73 40.64 -11.94
C ALA A 164 -14.13 40.50 -12.55
N VAL A 165 -15.17 40.51 -11.72
CA VAL A 165 -16.57 40.48 -12.19
C VAL A 165 -16.94 41.76 -12.93
N TYR A 166 -16.46 42.93 -12.46
CA TYR A 166 -16.72 44.21 -13.11
C TYR A 166 -15.90 44.43 -14.39
N GLY A 167 -14.68 43.84 -14.48
CA GLY A 167 -13.81 43.93 -15.65
C GLY A 167 -14.10 42.90 -16.76
N GLY A 168 -14.61 41.71 -16.40
CA GLY A 168 -14.91 40.64 -17.36
C GLY A 168 -16.09 40.94 -18.29
N SER A 169 -16.98 41.86 -17.92
CA SER A 169 -18.17 42.20 -18.72
C SER A 169 -17.91 43.16 -19.89
N GLN A 170 -16.71 43.77 -19.99
CA GLN A 170 -16.37 44.66 -21.10
C GLN A 170 -15.64 43.98 -22.28
N ILE A 171 -15.26 42.70 -22.18
CA ILE A 171 -14.41 42.03 -23.19
C ILE A 171 -15.21 41.15 -24.18
N LEU A 172 -16.51 40.93 -23.97
CA LEU A 172 -17.35 40.05 -24.82
C LEU A 172 -18.39 40.81 -25.66
N GLY A 173 -18.02 41.97 -26.20
CA GLY A 173 -18.87 42.69 -27.16
C GLY A 173 -18.07 43.16 -28.37
N SER A 174 -17.92 42.32 -29.39
CA SER A 174 -17.71 42.72 -30.79
C SER A 174 -17.85 41.54 -31.74
N ASP A 175 -18.91 41.59 -32.55
CA ASP A 175 -19.16 40.79 -33.76
C ASP A 175 -18.05 40.94 -34.82
N ALA A 176 -17.79 39.88 -35.59
CA ALA A 176 -17.81 39.87 -37.06
C ALA A 176 -17.32 38.53 -37.66
N SER A 177 -18.23 37.81 -38.31
CA SER A 177 -17.96 36.92 -39.47
C SER A 177 -17.60 37.78 -40.70
N PRO A 178 -16.84 37.31 -41.72
CA PRO A 178 -17.38 36.36 -42.72
C PRO A 178 -16.42 35.43 -43.50
N GLU A 179 -17.06 34.50 -44.22
CA GLU A 179 -16.79 33.97 -45.58
C GLU A 179 -15.60 33.05 -45.94
N SER A 180 -16.01 31.85 -46.39
CA SER A 180 -15.65 31.10 -47.61
C SER A 180 -14.30 31.25 -48.29
N GLY A 181 -13.62 30.11 -48.47
CA GLY A 181 -12.56 29.91 -49.47
C GLY A 181 -12.41 28.45 -49.89
N ARG A 182 -12.97 28.10 -51.05
CA ARG A 182 -12.71 26.87 -51.83
C ARG A 182 -11.23 26.79 -52.22
N GLY A 183 -10.64 25.58 -52.28
CA GLY A 183 -9.34 25.39 -52.92
C GLY A 183 -8.79 23.96 -52.94
N SER A 184 -9.10 23.25 -54.03
CA SER A 184 -8.32 22.24 -54.76
C SER A 184 -7.56 21.10 -54.06
N ALA A 185 -7.89 19.92 -54.57
CA ALA A 185 -7.13 18.68 -54.54
C ALA A 185 -5.70 18.80 -55.10
N SER A 186 -4.78 18.01 -54.55
CA SER A 186 -3.72 17.40 -55.33
C SER A 186 -3.36 16.03 -54.72
N ALA A 187 -3.33 15.03 -55.59
CA ALA A 187 -3.05 13.65 -55.31
C ALA A 187 -1.53 13.42 -55.23
N THR A 188 -1.09 12.54 -54.33
CA THR A 188 0.15 11.78 -54.56
C THR A 188 -0.03 10.37 -54.02
N ALA A 189 -0.18 9.44 -54.96
CA ALA A 189 -0.10 8.02 -54.74
C ALA A 189 1.38 7.63 -54.56
N GLY A 190 1.73 7.13 -53.37
CA GLY A 190 3.02 6.53 -53.07
C GLY A 190 2.84 5.03 -52.84
N LYS A 191 2.99 4.26 -53.91
CA LYS A 191 3.05 2.81 -53.95
C LYS A 191 4.45 2.36 -53.48
N ASN A 192 4.53 1.45 -52.51
CA ASN A 192 5.70 0.58 -52.35
C ASN A 192 5.28 -0.77 -51.78
N ASP A 193 5.39 -1.77 -52.65
CA ASP A 193 5.25 -3.19 -52.38
C ASP A 193 6.62 -3.75 -51.92
N GLY A 194 6.59 -4.66 -50.94
CA GLY A 194 7.35 -5.91 -51.05
C GLY A 194 8.47 -6.21 -50.03
N SER A 195 8.36 -7.43 -49.47
CA SER A 195 9.40 -8.30 -48.92
C SER A 195 9.93 -8.02 -47.50
N ALA A 196 10.11 -9.00 -46.61
CA ALA A 196 9.92 -10.44 -46.71
C ALA A 196 9.73 -11.09 -45.33
N SER A 197 8.98 -12.19 -45.37
CA SER A 197 8.87 -13.27 -44.40
C SER A 197 10.21 -13.64 -43.74
N GLY A 198 10.27 -13.52 -42.41
CA GLY A 198 11.29 -14.11 -41.55
C GLY A 198 10.60 -14.85 -40.42
N SER A 199 10.31 -16.13 -40.64
CA SER A 199 9.75 -17.03 -39.63
C SER A 199 10.88 -17.46 -38.69
N GLY A 200 11.05 -16.72 -37.59
CA GLY A 200 11.90 -17.08 -36.47
C GLY A 200 11.03 -17.30 -35.24
N SER A 201 10.65 -18.55 -34.99
CA SER A 201 10.01 -18.96 -33.73
C SER A 201 11.09 -19.04 -32.63
N GLY A 202 11.54 -17.88 -32.18
CA GLY A 202 12.09 -17.69 -30.85
C GLY A 202 11.01 -16.99 -30.04
N SER A 203 10.73 -17.47 -28.82
CA SER A 203 10.00 -16.67 -27.84
C SER A 203 10.84 -15.43 -27.53
N GLU A 204 10.74 -14.40 -28.38
CA GLU A 204 11.10 -13.06 -28.01
C GLU A 204 10.14 -12.69 -26.87
N GLU A 205 10.68 -12.75 -25.66
CA GLU A 205 10.15 -12.08 -24.49
C GLU A 205 9.87 -10.65 -24.92
N ARG A 206 8.59 -10.38 -25.23
CA ARG A 206 8.15 -9.11 -25.80
C ARG A 206 8.41 -8.07 -24.72
N THR A 207 9.51 -7.33 -24.85
CA THR A 207 9.89 -6.26 -23.91
C THR A 207 8.79 -5.20 -23.96
N ILE A 208 7.83 -5.32 -23.05
CA ILE A 208 6.71 -4.39 -22.92
C ILE A 208 7.33 -3.07 -22.50
N THR A 209 7.36 -2.10 -23.43
CA THR A 209 7.85 -0.77 -23.11
C THR A 209 6.73 -0.05 -22.36
N PRO A 210 6.92 0.28 -21.07
CA PRO A 210 5.86 0.91 -20.30
C PRO A 210 5.46 2.23 -20.95
N ARG A 211 4.15 2.45 -21.11
CA ARG A 211 3.59 3.67 -21.71
C ARG A 211 2.65 4.38 -20.75
N ALA A 212 2.45 5.68 -20.98
CA ALA A 212 1.36 6.41 -20.34
C ALA A 212 0.03 5.74 -20.69
N LEU A 213 -0.81 5.56 -19.68
CA LEU A 213 -2.21 5.26 -19.87
C LEU A 213 -2.95 6.56 -20.23
N THR A 214 -3.93 6.46 -21.12
CA THR A 214 -4.91 7.53 -21.37
C THR A 214 -5.80 7.74 -20.14
N VAL A 215 -6.59 8.82 -20.12
CA VAL A 215 -7.59 9.06 -19.07
C VAL A 215 -8.57 7.89 -18.91
N ALA A 216 -9.01 7.30 -20.03
CA ALA A 216 -9.93 6.17 -20.00
C ALA A 216 -9.24 4.92 -19.44
N GLU A 217 -8.02 4.63 -19.87
CA GLU A 217 -7.27 3.47 -19.38
C GLU A 217 -6.90 3.60 -17.90
N ALA A 218 -6.54 4.81 -17.43
CA ALA A 218 -6.28 5.05 -16.00
C ALA A 218 -7.54 4.84 -15.15
N LYS A 219 -8.71 5.25 -15.66
CA LYS A 219 -10.02 4.94 -15.04
C LYS A 219 -10.29 3.43 -15.02
N ASP A 220 -9.98 2.72 -16.09
CA ASP A 220 -10.28 1.28 -16.22
C ASP A 220 -9.35 0.40 -15.38
N VAL A 221 -8.16 0.89 -15.00
CA VAL A 221 -7.29 0.21 -14.02
C VAL A 221 -7.95 0.14 -12.64
N VAL A 222 -8.75 1.15 -12.27
CA VAL A 222 -9.44 1.16 -10.98
C VAL A 222 -10.54 0.09 -10.96
N PRO A 223 -10.69 -0.68 -9.86
CA PRO A 223 -11.77 -1.65 -9.68
C PRO A 223 -13.15 -1.02 -9.93
N GLY A 224 -14.07 -1.76 -10.54
CA GLY A 224 -15.48 -1.43 -10.59
C GLY A 224 -16.22 -2.00 -9.37
N LEU A 225 -17.51 -1.67 -9.21
CA LEU A 225 -18.32 -2.23 -8.12
C LEU A 225 -18.43 -3.76 -8.24
N GLU A 226 -18.49 -4.25 -9.46
CA GLU A 226 -18.53 -5.67 -9.82
C GLU A 226 -17.30 -6.47 -9.34
N ASP A 227 -16.20 -5.77 -9.05
CA ASP A 227 -14.96 -6.37 -8.56
C ASP A 227 -14.85 -6.34 -7.02
N MET A 228 -15.75 -5.60 -6.37
CA MET A 228 -15.76 -5.49 -4.92
C MET A 228 -16.43 -6.71 -4.29
N PRO A 229 -16.06 -7.08 -3.05
CA PRO A 229 -16.78 -8.13 -2.32
C PRO A 229 -18.28 -7.84 -2.24
N SER A 230 -19.08 -8.90 -2.13
CA SER A 230 -20.53 -8.75 -1.96
C SER A 230 -20.84 -7.86 -0.75
N GLY A 231 -21.80 -6.95 -0.91
CA GLY A 231 -22.25 -6.04 0.14
C GLY A 231 -21.70 -4.63 0.03
N TRP A 232 -20.58 -4.42 -0.68
CA TRP A 232 -20.03 -3.08 -0.91
C TRP A 232 -20.95 -2.21 -1.78
N ALA A 233 -20.88 -0.90 -1.57
CA ALA A 233 -21.61 0.13 -2.29
C ALA A 233 -20.65 1.20 -2.85
N VAL A 234 -21.08 1.91 -3.90
CA VAL A 234 -20.32 3.01 -4.49
C VAL A 234 -20.55 4.27 -3.67
N SER A 235 -19.50 4.79 -3.05
CA SER A 235 -19.52 6.15 -2.46
C SER A 235 -19.03 7.19 -3.46
N SER A 236 -18.09 6.83 -4.34
CA SER A 236 -17.68 7.64 -5.50
C SER A 236 -17.42 6.74 -6.70
N ALA A 237 -18.11 7.02 -7.81
CA ALA A 237 -17.98 6.24 -9.03
C ALA A 237 -16.56 6.32 -9.62
N ARG A 238 -16.19 5.31 -10.43
CA ARG A 238 -14.95 5.32 -11.20
C ARG A 238 -14.86 6.56 -12.08
N ASN A 239 -13.82 7.35 -11.85
CA ASN A 239 -13.52 8.56 -12.61
C ASN A 239 -12.11 8.51 -13.18
N GLY A 240 -11.90 9.22 -14.28
CA GLY A 240 -10.58 9.45 -14.86
C GLY A 240 -10.42 10.93 -15.21
N PHE A 241 -9.23 11.48 -15.00
CA PHE A 241 -8.92 12.88 -15.28
C PHE A 241 -7.42 13.08 -15.53
N PRO A 242 -6.99 14.15 -16.21
CA PRO A 242 -5.58 14.56 -16.22
C PRO A 242 -5.12 14.86 -14.79
N ALA A 243 -3.94 14.37 -14.37
CA ALA A 243 -3.44 14.62 -13.03
C ALA A 243 -3.07 16.11 -12.87
N GLU A 244 -3.54 16.74 -11.80
CA GLU A 244 -3.24 18.15 -11.52
C GLU A 244 -1.78 18.31 -11.11
N GLY A 245 -1.11 19.33 -11.68
CA GLY A 245 0.29 19.66 -11.36
C GLY A 245 1.35 18.82 -12.10
N ASP A 246 0.96 17.73 -12.77
CA ASP A 246 1.87 16.82 -13.45
C ASP A 246 1.56 16.73 -14.95
N GLU A 247 2.22 17.57 -15.76
CA GLU A 247 2.06 17.54 -17.21
C GLU A 247 2.38 16.15 -17.79
N GLY A 248 1.38 15.53 -18.42
CA GLY A 248 1.53 14.22 -19.07
C GLY A 248 1.27 13.02 -18.15
N CYS A 249 0.66 13.24 -16.98
CA CYS A 249 0.08 12.17 -16.16
C CYS A 249 -1.45 12.19 -16.21
N ASN A 250 -2.07 11.02 -16.16
CA ASN A 250 -3.50 10.81 -16.04
C ASN A 250 -3.79 10.04 -14.77
N ALA A 251 -4.93 10.30 -14.13
CA ALA A 251 -5.33 9.65 -12.90
C ALA A 251 -6.69 8.97 -13.03
N GLY A 252 -6.89 7.91 -12.26
CA GLY A 252 -8.15 7.23 -12.02
C GLY A 252 -8.46 7.17 -10.53
N THR A 253 -9.72 7.33 -10.15
CA THR A 253 -10.16 7.19 -8.75
C THR A 253 -11.48 6.45 -8.63
N ALA A 254 -11.70 5.79 -7.49
CA ALA A 254 -12.99 5.26 -7.08
C ALA A 254 -13.02 5.05 -5.57
N ASN A 255 -14.19 5.25 -4.98
CA ASN A 255 -14.39 5.04 -3.54
C ASN A 255 -15.58 4.10 -3.34
N TYR A 256 -15.41 3.15 -2.44
CA TYR A 256 -16.44 2.21 -2.05
C TYR A 256 -16.58 2.21 -0.53
N GLU A 257 -17.77 1.90 -0.06
CA GLU A 257 -18.10 1.75 1.35
C GLU A 257 -18.78 0.42 1.58
N ASN A 258 -18.51 -0.22 2.72
CA ASN A 258 -19.23 -1.41 3.15
C ASN A 258 -20.32 -0.97 4.16
N PRO A 259 -21.60 -0.93 3.75
CA PRO A 259 -22.72 -0.49 4.60
C PRO A 259 -23.10 -1.50 5.70
N GLU A 260 -22.43 -2.65 5.79
CA GLU A 260 -22.70 -3.61 6.86
C GLU A 260 -22.54 -2.95 8.23
N LYS A 261 -23.58 -3.04 9.06
CA LYS A 261 -23.68 -2.33 10.35
C LYS A 261 -22.51 -2.56 11.31
N ASN A 262 -21.77 -3.66 11.13
CA ASN A 262 -20.63 -4.05 11.97
C ASN A 262 -19.26 -3.78 11.31
N SER A 263 -19.22 -3.22 10.10
CA SER A 263 -17.97 -2.95 9.38
C SER A 263 -17.24 -1.70 9.90
N GLY A 264 -17.92 -0.87 10.70
CA GLY A 264 -17.34 0.36 11.24
C GLY A 264 -17.20 1.49 10.22
N ASN A 265 -18.11 1.57 9.23
CA ASN A 265 -17.99 2.48 8.08
C ASN A 265 -16.74 2.21 7.23
N LEU A 266 -16.38 0.93 7.09
CA LEU A 266 -15.23 0.52 6.31
C LEU A 266 -15.32 1.06 4.88
N THR A 267 -14.30 1.80 4.47
CA THR A 267 -14.18 2.31 3.10
C THR A 267 -12.92 1.77 2.42
N VAL A 268 -12.94 1.82 1.09
CA VAL A 268 -11.73 1.66 0.29
C VAL A 268 -11.70 2.75 -0.77
N THR A 269 -10.57 3.43 -0.83
CA THR A 269 -10.32 4.54 -1.76
C THR A 269 -9.14 4.17 -2.64
N TYR A 270 -9.36 4.21 -3.94
CA TYR A 270 -8.32 3.97 -4.94
C TYR A 270 -7.91 5.27 -5.60
N ARG A 271 -6.61 5.44 -5.78
CA ARG A 271 -6.01 6.43 -6.67
C ARG A 271 -4.93 5.77 -7.50
N VAL A 272 -5.10 5.84 -8.82
CA VAL A 272 -4.13 5.37 -9.81
C VAL A 272 -3.62 6.58 -10.55
N THR A 273 -2.30 6.71 -10.71
CA THR A 273 -1.68 7.78 -11.50
C THR A 273 -0.74 7.13 -12.51
N ALA A 274 -1.00 7.35 -13.80
CA ALA A 274 -0.20 6.84 -14.90
C ALA A 274 0.49 8.01 -15.62
N CYS A 275 1.81 7.96 -15.73
CA CYS A 275 2.60 9.03 -16.33
C CYS A 275 3.26 8.58 -17.63
N ARG A 276 3.57 9.53 -18.52
CA ARG A 276 4.27 9.22 -19.78
C ARG A 276 5.68 8.69 -19.55
N ASN A 277 6.32 9.09 -18.46
CA ASN A 277 7.69 8.74 -18.15
C ASN A 277 7.74 7.87 -16.90
N VAL A 278 8.25 6.64 -17.04
CA VAL A 278 8.50 5.70 -15.92
C VAL A 278 9.33 6.36 -14.83
N ARG A 279 10.30 7.20 -15.21
CA ARG A 279 11.15 7.90 -14.25
C ARG A 279 10.38 8.85 -13.35
N THR A 280 9.37 9.54 -13.87
CA THR A 280 8.48 10.40 -13.06
C THR A 280 7.79 9.59 -11.97
N VAL A 281 7.34 8.37 -12.30
CA VAL A 281 6.69 7.47 -11.34
C VAL A 281 7.69 6.91 -10.33
N ILE A 282 8.90 6.55 -10.76
CA ILE A 282 9.98 6.10 -9.86
C ILE A 282 10.33 7.20 -8.86
N ASP A 283 10.57 8.42 -9.35
CA ASP A 283 10.95 9.56 -8.51
C ASP A 283 9.81 9.91 -7.54
N GLY A 284 8.56 9.94 -8.02
CA GLY A 284 7.38 10.17 -7.18
C GLY A 284 7.19 9.08 -6.11
N TYR A 285 7.35 7.81 -6.47
CA TYR A 285 7.27 6.70 -5.52
C TYR A 285 8.36 6.77 -4.44
N ALA A 286 9.59 7.13 -4.83
CA ALA A 286 10.69 7.35 -3.89
C ALA A 286 10.43 8.52 -2.93
N GLU A 287 9.80 9.60 -3.40
CA GLU A 287 9.39 10.70 -2.53
C GLU A 287 8.30 10.29 -1.53
N VAL A 288 7.30 9.52 -1.98
CA VAL A 288 6.27 8.97 -1.08
C VAL A 288 6.91 8.09 0.01
N LEU A 289 7.84 7.21 -0.36
CA LEU A 289 8.58 6.37 0.59
C LEU A 289 9.33 7.17 1.67
N LYS A 290 9.86 8.35 1.33
CA LYS A 290 10.52 9.25 2.29
C LYS A 290 9.49 9.91 3.21
N GLY A 291 8.33 10.28 2.67
CA GLY A 291 7.25 10.94 3.39
C GLY A 291 6.62 10.08 4.50
N VAL A 292 6.55 8.76 4.32
CA VAL A 292 5.96 7.80 5.28
C VAL A 292 6.52 7.95 6.70
N ALA A 293 7.83 8.14 6.86
CA ALA A 293 8.45 8.27 8.18
C ALA A 293 8.13 9.60 8.90
N THR A 294 7.57 10.55 8.16
CA THR A 294 7.24 11.90 8.64
C THR A 294 5.75 12.23 8.50
N SER A 295 4.93 11.23 8.17
CA SER A 295 3.49 11.40 7.97
C SER A 295 2.80 11.76 9.29
N ASN A 296 1.65 12.41 9.19
CA ASN A 296 0.76 12.65 10.30
C ASN A 296 -0.67 12.30 9.88
N PRO A 297 -1.26 11.21 10.39
CA PRO A 297 -0.75 10.34 11.46
C PRO A 297 0.51 9.55 11.05
N GLU A 298 1.27 9.10 12.06
CA GLU A 298 2.47 8.29 11.84
C GLU A 298 2.10 6.95 11.21
N GLU A 299 2.72 6.64 10.07
CA GLU A 299 2.50 5.40 9.34
C GLU A 299 3.54 4.34 9.73
N THR A 300 3.06 3.16 10.11
CA THR A 300 3.92 2.00 10.44
C THR A 300 3.96 1.02 9.28
N ARG A 301 5.14 0.63 8.81
CA ARG A 301 5.25 -0.38 7.73
C ARG A 301 4.79 -1.76 8.19
N ILE A 302 4.00 -2.42 7.35
CA ILE A 302 3.54 -3.79 7.56
C ILE A 302 3.97 -4.69 6.40
N ALA A 303 4.03 -5.99 6.64
CA ALA A 303 4.39 -6.97 5.63
C ALA A 303 3.30 -7.07 4.54
N MET A 304 3.72 -7.19 3.29
CA MET A 304 2.84 -7.35 2.14
C MET A 304 3.52 -8.22 1.08
N PRO A 305 2.79 -9.12 0.40
CA PRO A 305 3.24 -9.70 -0.85
C PRO A 305 3.64 -8.64 -1.87
N LYS A 306 4.64 -8.95 -2.70
CA LYS A 306 5.08 -8.04 -3.76
C LYS A 306 4.00 -7.93 -4.83
N CYS A 307 3.67 -6.70 -5.21
CA CYS A 307 2.69 -6.34 -6.25
C CYS A 307 3.35 -5.39 -7.23
N GLY A 308 3.43 -5.76 -8.51
CA GLY A 308 4.14 -4.94 -9.51
C GLY A 308 5.67 -4.96 -9.37
N ASP A 309 6.29 -3.86 -9.79
CA ASP A 309 7.74 -3.69 -9.73
C ASP A 309 8.22 -3.46 -8.29
N GLU A 310 7.46 -2.65 -7.55
CA GLU A 310 7.70 -2.26 -6.16
C GLU A 310 6.35 -2.10 -5.44
N SER A 311 6.22 -2.60 -4.22
CA SER A 311 5.07 -2.35 -3.36
C SER A 311 5.48 -2.27 -1.89
N PHE A 312 4.72 -1.50 -1.11
CA PHE A 312 4.76 -1.55 0.34
C PHE A 312 3.37 -1.26 0.91
N ALA A 313 3.17 -1.68 2.15
CA ALA A 313 1.97 -1.37 2.91
C ALA A 313 2.35 -0.69 4.24
N THR A 314 1.49 0.19 4.69
CA THR A 314 1.55 0.84 6.00
C THR A 314 0.22 0.72 6.71
N SER A 315 0.26 0.82 8.03
CA SER A 315 -0.91 0.99 8.87
C SER A 315 -0.79 2.29 9.66
N TYR A 316 -1.90 2.99 9.85
CA TYR A 316 -1.96 4.18 10.69
C TYR A 316 -3.33 4.28 11.37
N THR A 317 -3.41 5.03 12.46
CA THR A 317 -4.66 5.24 13.19
C THR A 317 -5.07 6.71 13.11
N VAL A 318 -6.31 6.96 12.72
CA VAL A 318 -6.90 8.30 12.74
C VAL A 318 -7.67 8.48 14.05
N THR A 319 -7.32 9.53 14.79
CA THR A 319 -8.02 9.95 16.00
C THR A 319 -8.41 11.42 15.88
N ASP A 320 -9.46 11.70 15.13
CA ASP A 320 -10.08 13.02 15.01
C ASP A 320 -11.54 12.96 15.48
N SER A 321 -11.85 13.65 16.58
CA SER A 321 -13.18 13.62 17.19
C SER A 321 -14.33 14.10 16.29
N GLN A 322 -14.04 14.69 15.12
CA GLN A 322 -15.04 15.14 14.16
C GLN A 322 -15.06 14.33 12.85
N SER A 323 -14.20 13.31 12.71
CA SER A 323 -14.10 12.53 11.48
C SER A 323 -14.79 11.18 11.61
N ASP A 324 -15.61 10.85 10.62
CA ASP A 324 -16.15 9.50 10.43
C ASP A 324 -15.06 8.48 10.01
N TRP A 325 -13.83 8.95 9.79
CA TRP A 325 -12.64 8.15 9.46
C TRP A 325 -11.87 7.68 10.69
N ASN A 326 -12.43 7.78 11.90
CA ASN A 326 -11.75 7.31 13.09
C ASN A 326 -11.55 5.80 13.07
N GLY A 327 -10.32 5.36 13.34
CA GLY A 327 -9.97 3.95 13.42
C GLY A 327 -8.62 3.63 12.77
N ASP A 328 -8.34 2.34 12.68
CA ASP A 328 -7.14 1.81 12.03
C ASP A 328 -7.34 1.78 10.51
N HIS A 329 -6.34 2.21 9.76
CA HIS A 329 -6.30 2.17 8.31
C HIS A 329 -5.11 1.34 7.85
N VAL A 330 -5.25 0.74 6.67
CA VAL A 330 -4.14 0.21 5.88
C VAL A 330 -4.03 1.02 4.61
N GLU A 331 -2.83 1.45 4.28
CA GLU A 331 -2.53 2.06 3.00
C GLU A 331 -1.53 1.19 2.25
N ILE A 332 -1.88 0.82 1.03
CA ILE A 332 -1.04 0.00 0.17
C ILE A 332 -0.68 0.81 -1.05
N ARG A 333 0.62 0.82 -1.38
CA ARG A 333 1.15 1.62 -2.49
C ARG A 333 2.03 0.74 -3.36
N ALA A 334 1.82 0.80 -4.67
CA ALA A 334 2.54 0.01 -5.64
C ALA A 334 2.95 0.81 -6.86
N ARG A 335 4.04 0.38 -7.49
CA ARG A 335 4.51 0.85 -8.79
C ARG A 335 4.49 -0.30 -9.78
N VAL A 336 3.87 -0.07 -10.93
CA VAL A 336 3.78 -1.02 -12.03
C VAL A 336 4.17 -0.27 -13.30
N GLY A 337 5.41 -0.42 -13.77
CA GLY A 337 5.92 0.31 -14.93
C GLY A 337 5.77 1.83 -14.76
N ALA A 338 4.95 2.43 -15.61
CA ALA A 338 4.63 3.85 -15.63
C ALA A 338 3.35 4.22 -14.84
N VAL A 339 2.92 3.35 -13.91
CA VAL A 339 1.72 3.53 -13.08
C VAL A 339 2.08 3.47 -11.60
N TYR A 340 1.63 4.46 -10.84
CA TYR A 340 1.58 4.48 -9.38
C TYR A 340 0.15 4.15 -8.93
N ILE A 341 0.03 3.30 -7.93
CA ILE A 341 -1.23 2.87 -7.34
C ILE A 341 -1.16 3.16 -5.85
N ASP A 342 -2.22 3.76 -5.33
CA ASP A 342 -2.43 4.07 -3.93
C ASP A 342 -3.82 3.60 -3.53
N MET A 343 -3.90 2.78 -2.50
CA MET A 343 -5.14 2.21 -1.99
C MET A 343 -5.21 2.40 -0.48
N ASN A 344 -6.20 3.16 -0.03
CA ASN A 344 -6.52 3.28 1.39
C ASN A 344 -7.69 2.36 1.75
N TYR A 345 -7.54 1.57 2.79
CA TYR A 345 -8.53 0.63 3.29
C TYR A 345 -8.77 0.88 4.79
N GLY A 346 -9.95 1.40 5.13
CA GLY A 346 -10.32 1.73 6.50
C GLY A 346 -11.45 2.77 6.58
N PRO A 347 -11.90 3.15 7.79
CA PRO A 347 -11.44 2.61 9.07
C PRO A 347 -11.83 1.13 9.25
N ILE A 348 -10.95 0.34 9.87
CA ILE A 348 -11.16 -1.06 10.20
C ILE A 348 -11.80 -1.09 11.58
N GLY A 349 -13.06 -1.53 11.65
CA GLY A 349 -13.81 -1.60 12.91
C GLY A 349 -13.19 -2.56 13.94
N ASP A 350 -13.47 -2.29 15.21
CA ASP A 350 -13.14 -3.20 16.31
C ASP A 350 -14.09 -4.42 16.27
N GLY A 351 -13.56 -5.61 15.99
CA GLY A 351 -14.39 -6.82 15.96
C GLY A 351 -13.71 -8.05 15.37
N PRO A 352 -14.41 -9.20 15.34
CA PRO A 352 -13.89 -10.46 14.78
C PRO A 352 -13.56 -10.35 13.28
N TYR A 353 -14.11 -9.36 12.58
CA TYR A 353 -13.82 -9.01 11.19
C TYR A 353 -12.45 -8.33 11.01
N ARG A 354 -11.70 -8.10 12.09
CA ARG A 354 -10.30 -7.64 12.05
C ARG A 354 -9.34 -8.75 11.60
N LEU A 355 -9.74 -10.02 11.62
CA LEU A 355 -8.79 -11.12 11.40
C LEU A 355 -8.40 -11.32 9.93
N ASP A 356 -9.17 -10.80 8.96
CA ASP A 356 -8.94 -10.98 7.51
C ASP A 356 -8.78 -9.68 6.69
N PHE A 357 -8.82 -8.50 7.32
CA PHE A 357 -8.78 -7.23 6.56
C PHE A 357 -7.51 -7.08 5.72
N LEU A 358 -6.36 -7.56 6.22
CA LEU A 358 -5.08 -7.40 5.53
C LEU A 358 -5.03 -8.30 4.28
N GLU A 359 -5.52 -9.53 4.39
CA GLU A 359 -5.64 -10.45 3.27
C GLU A 359 -6.54 -9.86 2.19
N ARG A 360 -7.72 -9.38 2.59
CA ARG A 360 -8.67 -8.74 1.65
C ARG A 360 -8.13 -7.46 1.01
N ALA A 361 -7.43 -6.62 1.76
CA ALA A 361 -6.77 -5.43 1.21
C ALA A 361 -5.67 -5.83 0.21
N GLN A 362 -4.92 -6.90 0.49
CA GLN A 362 -3.90 -7.43 -0.43
C GLN A 362 -4.51 -7.99 -1.72
N GLU A 363 -5.60 -8.76 -1.63
CA GLU A 363 -6.34 -9.28 -2.80
C GLU A 363 -6.84 -8.13 -3.71
N LEU A 364 -7.44 -7.11 -3.08
CA LEU A 364 -7.92 -5.93 -3.80
C LEU A 364 -6.78 -5.17 -4.48
N MET A 365 -5.65 -4.98 -3.79
CA MET A 365 -4.48 -4.33 -4.41
C MET A 365 -3.89 -5.17 -5.55
N GLN A 366 -3.81 -6.49 -5.39
CA GLN A 366 -3.30 -7.39 -6.43
C GLN A 366 -4.12 -7.26 -7.72
N LEU A 367 -5.45 -7.18 -7.61
CA LEU A 367 -6.33 -6.93 -8.75
C LEU A 367 -5.95 -5.64 -9.50
N VAL A 368 -5.66 -4.55 -8.78
CA VAL A 368 -5.29 -3.27 -9.42
C VAL A 368 -3.92 -3.36 -10.09
N CYS A 369 -2.95 -4.02 -9.46
CA CYS A 369 -1.65 -4.26 -10.09
C CYS A 369 -1.78 -5.06 -11.38
N ASP A 370 -2.57 -6.15 -11.37
CA ASP A 370 -2.77 -7.00 -12.55
C ASP A 370 -3.42 -6.22 -13.70
N ARG A 371 -4.40 -5.35 -13.39
CA ARG A 371 -4.99 -4.42 -14.36
C ARG A 371 -3.98 -3.42 -14.90
N ALA A 372 -3.13 -2.86 -14.03
CA ALA A 372 -2.09 -1.92 -14.46
C ALA A 372 -1.07 -2.59 -15.39
N VAL A 373 -0.72 -3.86 -15.16
CA VAL A 373 0.11 -4.65 -16.08
C VAL A 373 -0.61 -4.85 -17.41
N ALA A 374 -1.88 -5.28 -17.39
CA ALA A 374 -2.66 -5.55 -18.59
C ALA A 374 -2.86 -4.29 -19.46
N SER A 375 -3.18 -3.15 -18.85
CA SER A 375 -3.39 -1.88 -19.55
C SER A 375 -2.11 -1.35 -20.21
N GLN A 376 -0.94 -1.58 -19.59
CA GLN A 376 0.34 -1.20 -20.20
C GLN A 376 0.81 -2.16 -21.30
N SER A 377 0.28 -3.38 -21.32
CA SER A 377 0.60 -4.41 -22.30
C SER A 377 -0.20 -4.28 -23.60
N THR A 378 -1.25 -3.46 -23.59
CA THR A 378 -2.13 -3.25 -24.75
C THR A 378 -1.57 -2.10 -25.61
N PRO A 379 -1.24 -2.34 -26.89
CA PRO A 379 -0.60 -1.35 -27.77
C PRO A 379 -1.49 -0.17 -28.14
#